data_AF-A0AA39G5K2-F1
#
_entry.id   AF-A0AA39G5K2-F1
#
_cell.length_a   1.000
_cell.length_b   1.000
_cell.length_c   1.000
_cell.angle_alpha   90.00
_cell.angle_beta   90.00
_cell.angle_gamma   90.00
#
_symmetry.space_group_name_H-M   'P 1'
#
loop_
_entity.id
_entity.type
_entity.pdbx_description
1 polymer ?
#
loop_
_entity_poly.entity_id
_entity_poly.type
_entity_poly.pdbx_seq_one_letter_code
_entity_poly.pdbx_strand_id
1 'polypeptide(L)'
;MGEYDCVIRKDDFLAAQLILFYTPKTTSAIQEQIAIYYHNPRYKSGDIITFVVQDVVRSMNITKYYFVRSMKGIILTKIAPTEVTYDGKSIYQQQCLGYSANWVRNGTTMKTSCLSTHPDWMYQQRNIIRNHKIKLAFIPGTHNSGSYSKVLSQSITEKFTATQDLNIMEQLIAGARYLDLRPAIKIGDQLEYWICHGSFFMNTMDDVLDDIKTFIIHTQEIVILSFKEFPMGFKEEADHLNFIQYLEKKFNGHLVTRISKLWEITFGDIWRLDTRILVSYDNNAFRKSSKMWPGIPQMWGDIHPSAGLEALRNHLKIADASFIFPKVSMPQFTLDAITIASHAIADTFGMESTSLRRLGAIVGHNITQWYNEIFFRITNIVAVDYIDGTGIVEVAIEWNSRRFSLCSNYFFTLMNKNNT
;
A
#
# COMPACT_ATOMS: atom_id res chain seq x y z
N MET A 1 10.40 -18.96 23.33
CA MET A 1 11.01 -19.65 22.18
C MET A 1 12.19 -18.83 21.73
N GLY A 2 13.39 -19.41 21.71
CA GLY A 2 14.63 -18.72 21.33
C GLY A 2 14.95 -18.85 19.84
N GLU A 3 15.97 -18.15 19.36
CA GLU A 3 16.46 -18.21 17.97
C GLU A 3 16.81 -19.65 17.52
N TYR A 4 17.30 -20.48 18.46
CA TYR A 4 17.55 -21.90 18.26
C TYR A 4 16.29 -22.71 17.91
N ASP A 5 15.11 -22.36 18.44
CA ASP A 5 13.86 -23.07 18.14
C ASP A 5 13.42 -22.88 16.68
N CYS A 6 13.75 -21.73 16.07
CA CYS A 6 13.42 -21.40 14.69
C CYS A 6 14.21 -22.25 13.68
N VAL A 7 15.43 -22.64 14.06
CA VAL A 7 16.32 -23.47 13.24
C VAL A 7 15.97 -24.96 13.38
N ILE A 8 15.56 -25.38 14.58
CA ILE A 8 15.24 -26.78 14.90
C ILE A 8 13.90 -27.22 14.31
N ARG A 9 12.91 -26.32 14.22
CA ARG A 9 11.69 -26.59 13.44
C ARG A 9 12.07 -26.63 11.96
N LYS A 10 12.27 -27.84 11.44
CA LYS A 10 12.38 -28.14 10.00
C LYS A 10 11.05 -27.91 9.26
N ASP A 11 10.37 -26.81 9.55
CA ASP A 11 9.17 -26.42 8.83
C ASP A 11 9.60 -25.79 7.51
N ASP A 12 9.47 -26.56 6.43
CA ASP A 12 9.77 -26.14 5.06
C ASP A 12 8.90 -24.97 4.59
N PHE A 13 7.85 -24.61 5.33
CA PHE A 13 6.89 -23.56 4.98
C PHE A 13 6.92 -22.34 5.91
N LEU A 14 7.76 -22.34 6.95
CA LEU A 14 7.86 -21.20 7.88
C LEU A 14 8.21 -19.89 7.16
N ALA A 15 9.10 -19.95 6.16
CA ALA A 15 9.47 -18.81 5.33
C ALA A 15 8.64 -18.68 4.04
N ALA A 16 7.73 -19.62 3.77
CA ALA A 16 6.92 -19.61 2.56
C ALA A 16 5.91 -18.45 2.59
N GLN A 17 5.63 -17.91 1.42
CA GLN A 17 4.70 -16.81 1.21
C GLN A 17 3.77 -17.18 0.08
N LEU A 18 2.50 -16.85 0.28
CA LEU A 18 1.41 -17.11 -0.63
C LEU A 18 0.47 -15.93 -0.51
N ILE A 19 0.46 -15.07 -1.51
CA ILE A 19 -0.14 -13.75 -1.46
C ILE A 19 -1.11 -13.63 -2.62
N LEU A 20 -2.37 -13.29 -2.33
CA LEU A 20 -3.39 -13.02 -3.33
C LEU A 20 -3.62 -11.51 -3.40
N PHE A 21 -3.73 -10.97 -4.60
CA PHE A 21 -4.01 -9.55 -4.85
C PHE A 21 -4.68 -9.38 -6.21
N TYR A 22 -5.23 -8.20 -6.48
CA TYR A 22 -5.83 -7.90 -7.77
C TYR A 22 -4.77 -7.44 -8.77
N THR A 23 -5.04 -7.59 -10.06
CA THR A 23 -4.28 -6.89 -11.11
C THR A 23 -5.22 -5.89 -11.80
N PRO A 24 -4.86 -4.60 -11.91
CA PRO A 24 -5.76 -3.54 -12.38
C PRO A 24 -6.27 -3.74 -13.83
N LYS A 25 -7.42 -3.09 -14.13
CA LYS A 25 -8.06 -3.05 -15.46
C LYS A 25 -7.17 -2.38 -16.50
N THR A 26 -6.88 -3.05 -17.62
CA THR A 26 -6.08 -2.45 -18.71
C THR A 26 -6.81 -2.30 -20.05
N THR A 27 -8.05 -2.78 -20.21
CA THR A 27 -8.83 -2.92 -21.49
C THR A 27 -8.13 -3.80 -22.55
N SER A 28 -8.75 -4.39 -23.59
CA SER A 28 -10.10 -4.96 -23.83
C SER A 28 -10.11 -6.51 -23.80
N ALA A 29 -8.97 -7.17 -23.54
CA ALA A 29 -8.84 -8.63 -23.64
C ALA A 29 -8.64 -9.36 -22.29
N ILE A 30 -8.26 -8.65 -21.23
CA ILE A 30 -8.09 -9.24 -19.90
C ILE A 30 -8.78 -8.32 -18.88
N GLN A 31 -9.81 -8.86 -18.24
CA GLN A 31 -10.52 -8.25 -17.12
C GLN A 31 -9.56 -8.05 -15.93
N GLU A 32 -9.94 -7.22 -14.95
CA GLU A 32 -9.40 -7.34 -13.58
C GLU A 32 -9.29 -8.83 -13.25
N GLN A 33 -8.16 -9.28 -12.73
CA GLN A 33 -7.99 -10.69 -12.37
C GLN A 33 -7.26 -10.82 -11.05
N ILE A 34 -7.45 -11.97 -10.41
CA ILE A 34 -6.71 -12.32 -9.21
C ILE A 34 -5.35 -12.86 -9.62
N ALA A 35 -4.30 -12.32 -9.00
CA ALA A 35 -2.95 -12.85 -9.06
C ALA A 35 -2.60 -13.56 -7.77
N ILE A 36 -1.73 -14.57 -7.88
CA ILE A 36 -1.15 -15.28 -6.75
C ILE A 36 0.37 -15.19 -6.86
N TYR A 37 0.99 -14.43 -5.97
CA TYR A 37 2.44 -14.47 -5.76
C TYR A 37 2.77 -15.59 -4.78
N TYR A 38 3.80 -16.38 -5.11
CA TYR A 38 4.30 -17.41 -4.22
C TYR A 38 5.82 -17.35 -4.14
N HIS A 39 6.35 -17.64 -2.95
CA HIS A 39 7.78 -17.73 -2.69
C HIS A 39 8.05 -18.73 -1.56
N ASN A 40 8.87 -19.75 -1.82
CA ASN A 40 9.38 -20.67 -0.82
C ASN A 40 10.83 -21.10 -1.15
N PRO A 41 11.83 -20.68 -0.34
CA PRO A 41 13.22 -21.15 -0.40
C PRO A 41 13.39 -22.67 -0.41
N ARG A 42 12.42 -23.41 0.16
CA ARG A 42 12.43 -24.86 0.33
C ARG A 42 11.29 -25.54 -0.43
N TYR A 43 10.90 -24.98 -1.58
CA TYR A 43 9.96 -25.64 -2.48
C TYR A 43 10.50 -27.01 -2.92
N LYS A 44 9.60 -27.94 -3.26
CA LYS A 44 9.97 -29.26 -3.80
C LYS A 44 9.30 -29.48 -5.14
N SER A 45 9.97 -30.23 -6.01
CA SER A 45 9.36 -30.68 -7.27
C SER A 45 8.10 -31.49 -6.96
N GLY A 46 7.00 -31.20 -7.66
CA GLY A 46 5.69 -31.80 -7.40
C GLY A 46 4.79 -31.00 -6.46
N ASP A 47 5.29 -29.94 -5.84
CA ASP A 47 4.43 -28.98 -5.14
C ASP A 47 3.42 -28.34 -6.13
N ILE A 48 2.20 -28.10 -5.66
CA ILE A 48 1.14 -27.43 -6.42
C ILE A 48 0.49 -26.32 -5.60
N ILE A 49 -0.03 -25.31 -6.28
CA ILE A 49 -0.93 -24.32 -5.70
C ILE A 49 -2.34 -24.62 -6.19
N THR A 50 -3.24 -24.82 -5.25
CA THR A 50 -4.68 -24.87 -5.50
C THR A 50 -5.26 -23.48 -5.29
N PHE A 51 -6.11 -23.02 -6.21
CA PHE A 51 -6.83 -21.76 -6.10
C PHE A 51 -8.32 -22.06 -6.05
N VAL A 52 -8.98 -21.60 -4.99
CA VAL A 52 -10.39 -21.88 -4.70
C VAL A 52 -11.16 -20.57 -4.75
N VAL A 53 -12.22 -20.55 -5.56
CA VAL A 53 -13.22 -19.49 -5.64
C VAL A 53 -14.48 -19.98 -4.96
N GLN A 54 -14.91 -19.31 -3.90
CA GLN A 54 -16.18 -19.56 -3.21
C GLN A 54 -17.29 -18.81 -3.93
N ASP A 55 -18.15 -19.54 -4.64
CA ASP A 55 -19.37 -18.99 -5.22
C ASP A 55 -20.49 -19.09 -4.18
N VAL A 56 -20.70 -17.99 -3.45
CA VAL A 56 -21.71 -17.90 -2.39
C VAL A 56 -23.12 -18.03 -2.96
N VAL A 57 -23.35 -17.57 -4.20
CA VAL A 57 -24.67 -17.59 -4.85
C VAL A 57 -25.06 -19.02 -5.25
N ARG A 58 -24.10 -19.79 -5.75
CA ARG A 58 -24.33 -21.17 -6.20
C ARG A 58 -24.01 -22.22 -5.14
N SER A 59 -23.48 -21.81 -3.97
CA SER A 59 -22.97 -22.73 -2.94
C SER A 59 -21.98 -23.76 -3.52
N MET A 60 -21.12 -23.33 -4.44
CA MET A 60 -20.15 -24.18 -5.13
C MET A 60 -18.74 -23.59 -5.05
N ASN A 61 -17.73 -24.45 -5.01
CA ASN A 61 -16.34 -24.04 -5.04
C ASN A 61 -15.72 -24.40 -6.39
N ILE A 62 -15.16 -23.42 -7.10
CA ILE A 62 -14.35 -23.66 -8.30
C ILE A 62 -12.90 -23.79 -7.86
N THR A 63 -12.27 -24.94 -8.15
CA THR A 63 -10.85 -25.18 -7.82
C THR A 63 -10.01 -25.25 -9.10
N LYS A 64 -8.97 -24.43 -9.17
CA LYS A 64 -7.92 -24.49 -10.21
C LYS A 64 -6.61 -24.99 -9.60
N TYR A 65 -5.78 -25.64 -10.41
CA TYR A 65 -4.51 -26.23 -10.00
C TYR A 65 -3.37 -25.64 -10.82
N TYR A 66 -2.29 -25.26 -10.14
CA TYR A 66 -1.11 -24.66 -10.76
C TYR A 66 0.15 -25.38 -10.25
N PHE A 67 1.00 -25.83 -11.16
CA PHE A 67 2.28 -26.44 -10.80
C PHE A 67 3.26 -25.38 -10.32
N VAL A 68 3.91 -25.61 -9.18
CA VAL A 68 5.02 -24.80 -8.69
C VAL A 68 6.28 -25.23 -9.44
N ARG A 69 6.78 -24.36 -10.33
CA ARG A 69 7.92 -24.67 -11.21
C ARG A 69 9.27 -24.21 -10.66
N SER A 70 9.26 -23.34 -9.68
CA SER A 70 10.44 -22.70 -9.11
C SER A 70 10.15 -22.28 -7.68
N MET A 71 11.20 -21.84 -6.97
CA MET A 71 11.06 -21.31 -5.61
C MET A 71 10.13 -20.10 -5.52
N LYS A 72 9.88 -19.40 -6.63
CA LYS A 72 9.04 -18.21 -6.69
C LYS A 72 8.31 -18.10 -8.02
N GLY A 73 7.20 -17.36 -8.04
CA GLY A 73 6.50 -17.04 -9.27
C GLY A 73 5.20 -16.28 -9.02
N ILE A 74 4.57 -15.89 -10.12
CA ILE A 74 3.26 -15.23 -10.14
C ILE A 74 2.33 -16.04 -11.04
N ILE A 75 1.13 -16.32 -10.53
CA ILE A 75 0.05 -16.96 -11.28
C ILE A 75 -0.99 -15.90 -11.60
N LEU A 76 -1.25 -15.70 -12.88
CA LEU A 76 -2.38 -14.91 -13.37
C LEU A 76 -3.58 -15.86 -13.56
N THR A 77 -4.57 -15.79 -12.68
CA THR A 77 -5.64 -16.80 -12.60
C THR A 77 -6.65 -16.74 -13.75
N LYS A 78 -6.70 -15.60 -14.45
CA LYS A 78 -7.73 -15.23 -15.42
C LYS A 78 -9.15 -15.28 -14.85
N ILE A 79 -9.29 -15.16 -13.52
CA ILE A 79 -10.56 -15.07 -12.83
C ILE A 79 -10.77 -13.63 -12.43
N ALA A 80 -11.85 -13.04 -12.92
CA ALA A 80 -12.27 -11.73 -12.50
C ALA A 80 -12.81 -11.76 -11.06
N PRO A 81 -12.51 -10.73 -10.27
CA PRO A 81 -13.10 -10.59 -8.96
C PRO A 81 -14.59 -10.33 -9.07
N THR A 82 -15.34 -10.91 -8.16
CA THR A 82 -16.76 -10.60 -7.95
C THR A 82 -16.84 -9.36 -7.07
N GLU A 83 -17.86 -8.54 -7.26
CA GLU A 83 -18.09 -7.39 -6.39
C GLU A 83 -18.29 -7.90 -4.95
N VAL A 84 -17.39 -7.46 -4.08
CA VAL A 84 -17.47 -7.76 -2.66
C VAL A 84 -18.54 -6.86 -2.06
N THR A 85 -19.60 -7.48 -1.52
CA THR A 85 -20.58 -6.76 -0.71
C THR A 85 -20.18 -6.88 0.75
N TYR A 86 -19.81 -5.74 1.33
CA TYR A 86 -19.49 -5.64 2.75
C TYR A 86 -20.77 -5.65 3.58
N ASP A 87 -20.86 -6.50 4.61
CA ASP A 87 -21.90 -6.29 5.64
C ASP A 87 -21.50 -5.09 6.50
N GLY A 88 -22.44 -4.16 6.72
CA GLY A 88 -22.15 -2.83 7.26
C GLY A 88 -21.65 -2.76 8.71
N LYS A 89 -21.46 -3.87 9.43
CA LYS A 89 -20.85 -3.88 10.78
C LYS A 89 -19.54 -4.65 10.85
N SER A 90 -19.21 -5.45 9.84
CA SER A 90 -18.01 -6.30 9.85
C SER A 90 -16.80 -5.66 9.16
N ILE A 91 -16.95 -4.50 8.49
CA ILE A 91 -15.89 -3.92 7.63
C ILE A 91 -14.57 -3.63 8.36
N TYR A 92 -14.63 -3.35 9.67
CA TYR A 92 -13.45 -3.04 10.49
C TYR A 92 -12.76 -4.28 11.09
N GLN A 93 -13.17 -5.47 10.66
CA GLN A 93 -12.51 -6.74 10.97
C GLN A 93 -11.97 -7.37 9.67
N GLN A 94 -10.82 -8.03 9.77
CA GLN A 94 -10.26 -8.78 8.66
C GLN A 94 -11.23 -9.86 8.15
N GLN A 95 -11.37 -9.94 6.82
CA GLN A 95 -12.24 -10.91 6.15
C GLN A 95 -11.60 -11.45 4.88
N CYS A 96 -11.81 -12.74 4.60
CA CYS A 96 -11.50 -13.31 3.28
C CYS A 96 -12.62 -12.98 2.30
N LEU A 97 -12.25 -12.59 1.08
CA LEU A 97 -13.15 -12.11 0.04
C LEU A 97 -13.63 -13.22 -0.91
N GLY A 98 -13.75 -14.45 -0.40
CA GLY A 98 -14.19 -15.61 -1.18
C GLY A 98 -13.14 -16.25 -2.10
N TYR A 99 -11.89 -15.81 -2.03
CA TYR A 99 -10.78 -16.35 -2.82
C TYR A 99 -9.66 -16.86 -1.93
N SER A 100 -9.25 -18.12 -2.10
CA SER A 100 -8.15 -18.69 -1.34
C SER A 100 -7.17 -19.46 -2.21
N ALA A 101 -5.93 -19.53 -1.76
CA ALA A 101 -4.90 -20.37 -2.34
C ALA A 101 -4.31 -21.28 -1.27
N ASN A 102 -4.04 -22.54 -1.63
CA ASN A 102 -3.34 -23.48 -0.78
C ASN A 102 -2.10 -24.02 -1.50
N TRP A 103 -0.95 -23.93 -0.84
CA TRP A 103 0.27 -24.60 -1.26
C TRP A 103 0.26 -26.03 -0.74
N VAL A 104 0.22 -26.99 -1.65
CA VAL A 104 0.05 -28.41 -1.36
C VAL A 104 1.32 -29.17 -1.70
N ARG A 105 1.73 -30.05 -0.79
CA ARG A 105 2.88 -30.96 -0.96
C ARG A 105 2.43 -32.38 -0.65
N ASN A 106 2.65 -33.33 -1.56
CA ASN A 106 2.26 -34.73 -1.39
C ASN A 106 0.78 -34.89 -0.94
N GLY A 107 -0.13 -34.12 -1.54
CA GLY A 107 -1.55 -34.13 -1.22
C GLY A 107 -1.95 -33.43 0.10
N THR A 108 -0.99 -32.89 0.87
CA THR A 108 -1.27 -32.19 2.14
C THR A 108 -1.14 -30.68 1.95
N THR A 109 -2.12 -29.92 2.46
CA THR A 109 -2.04 -28.45 2.52
C THR A 109 -1.01 -28.01 3.54
N MET A 110 0.02 -27.31 3.07
CA MET A 110 1.14 -26.85 3.88
C MET A 110 1.01 -25.38 4.29
N LYS A 111 0.44 -24.55 3.42
CA LYS A 111 0.13 -23.14 3.69
C LYS A 111 -1.15 -22.74 2.97
N THR A 112 -2.00 -21.97 3.65
CA THR A 112 -3.21 -21.37 3.10
C THR A 112 -3.10 -19.86 3.19
N SER A 113 -3.65 -19.17 2.20
CA SER A 113 -3.84 -17.73 2.18
C SER A 113 -5.15 -17.40 1.48
N CYS A 114 -5.71 -16.23 1.74
CA CYS A 114 -6.89 -15.73 1.06
C CYS A 114 -6.70 -14.28 0.65
N LEU A 115 -7.44 -13.86 -0.37
CA LEU A 115 -7.58 -12.44 -0.68
C LEU A 115 -8.39 -11.82 0.47
N SER A 116 -7.82 -10.86 1.20
CA SER A 116 -8.43 -10.36 2.43
C SER A 116 -8.33 -8.85 2.62
N THR A 117 -9.22 -8.31 3.45
CA THR A 117 -9.11 -6.96 4.01
C THR A 117 -8.22 -6.95 5.24
N HIS A 118 -7.64 -5.78 5.56
CA HIS A 118 -6.72 -5.60 6.70
C HIS A 118 -7.02 -4.33 7.50
N PRO A 119 -8.25 -4.15 8.02
CA PRO A 119 -8.64 -2.93 8.74
C PRO A 119 -8.00 -2.78 10.12
N ASP A 120 -7.44 -3.84 10.72
CA ASP A 120 -6.92 -3.85 12.09
C ASP A 120 -5.56 -4.56 12.25
N TRP A 121 -4.80 -4.68 11.15
CA TRP A 121 -3.58 -5.50 11.12
C TRP A 121 -2.49 -5.04 12.11
N MET A 122 -2.32 -3.73 12.34
CA MET A 122 -1.30 -3.24 13.28
C MET A 122 -1.65 -3.66 14.70
N TYR A 123 -2.93 -3.52 15.09
CA TYR A 123 -3.39 -3.88 16.42
C TYR A 123 -3.46 -5.40 16.64
N GLN A 124 -3.78 -6.19 15.62
CA GLN A 124 -3.65 -7.64 15.67
C GLN A 124 -2.19 -8.05 15.95
N GLN A 125 -1.23 -7.37 15.32
CA GLN A 125 0.21 -7.60 15.54
C GLN A 125 0.81 -6.84 16.74
N ARG A 126 0.00 -6.20 17.59
CA ARG A 126 0.50 -5.34 18.68
C ARG A 126 1.53 -6.00 19.60
N ASN A 127 1.40 -7.30 19.86
CA ASN A 127 2.35 -8.02 20.72
C ASN A 127 3.75 -8.12 20.11
N ILE A 128 3.85 -8.02 18.79
CA ILE A 128 5.10 -8.04 18.03
C ILE A 128 5.62 -6.61 17.84
N ILE A 129 4.76 -5.68 17.42
CA ILE A 129 5.21 -4.36 16.96
C ILE A 129 5.22 -3.27 18.04
N ARG A 130 4.51 -3.42 19.17
CA ARG A 130 4.32 -2.34 20.17
C ARG A 130 5.61 -1.69 20.67
N ASN A 131 6.67 -2.47 20.84
CA ASN A 131 7.94 -2.01 21.41
C ASN A 131 8.90 -1.46 20.35
N HIS A 132 8.48 -1.44 19.08
CA HIS A 132 9.31 -1.00 17.96
C HIS A 132 8.95 0.41 17.55
N LYS A 133 9.93 1.13 17.01
CA LYS A 133 9.78 2.50 16.52
C LYS A 133 9.09 2.49 15.17
N ILE A 134 8.22 3.46 14.92
CA ILE A 134 7.49 3.56 13.64
C ILE A 134 8.42 3.63 12.44
N LYS A 135 9.56 4.33 12.56
CA LYS A 135 10.55 4.45 11.48
C LYS A 135 11.21 3.12 11.05
N LEU A 136 11.00 2.04 11.80
CA LEU A 136 11.55 0.71 11.48
C LEU A 136 10.51 -0.25 10.88
N ALA A 137 9.21 0.09 11.01
CA ALA A 137 8.15 -0.76 10.50
C ALA A 137 8.04 -0.65 8.98
N PHE A 138 7.63 -1.73 8.34
CA PHE A 138 7.19 -1.72 6.97
C PHE A 138 5.72 -1.26 6.94
N ILE A 139 5.44 -0.06 6.44
CA ILE A 139 4.10 0.53 6.39
C ILE A 139 3.66 0.64 4.92
N PRO A 140 2.60 -0.08 4.51
CA PRO A 140 2.03 0.09 3.19
C PRO A 140 1.21 1.39 3.14
N GLY A 141 1.24 2.04 1.99
CA GLY A 141 0.51 3.28 1.76
C GLY A 141 0.19 3.51 0.29
N THR A 142 -0.42 4.66 0.02
CA THR A 142 -0.84 5.06 -1.32
C THR A 142 -0.18 6.36 -1.73
N HIS A 143 0.27 6.41 -3.00
CA HIS A 143 0.71 7.64 -3.64
C HIS A 143 -0.51 8.46 -4.05
N ASN A 144 -0.43 9.78 -3.82
CA ASN A 144 -1.48 10.76 -4.04
C ASN A 144 -2.90 10.23 -3.71
N SER A 145 -3.06 9.71 -2.48
CA SER A 145 -4.17 8.87 -2.02
C SER A 145 -5.57 9.41 -2.30
N GLY A 146 -5.75 10.73 -2.20
CA GLY A 146 -7.04 11.38 -2.46
C GLY A 146 -7.34 11.63 -3.93
N SER A 147 -6.42 11.26 -4.84
CA SER A 147 -6.62 11.28 -6.29
C SER A 147 -7.19 9.93 -6.75
N TYR A 148 -8.40 9.60 -6.29
CA TYR A 148 -9.11 8.37 -6.66
C TYR A 148 -10.28 8.64 -7.63
N SER A 149 -10.61 7.63 -8.44
CA SER A 149 -11.85 7.61 -9.21
C SER A 149 -12.42 6.18 -9.23
N LYS A 150 -13.67 6.05 -8.78
CA LYS A 150 -14.42 4.78 -8.79
C LYS A 150 -15.07 4.48 -10.15
N VAL A 151 -14.98 5.39 -11.11
CA VAL A 151 -15.66 5.26 -12.40
C VAL A 151 -14.88 4.30 -13.29
N LEU A 152 -15.54 3.23 -13.74
CA LEU A 152 -14.92 2.22 -14.62
C LEU A 152 -14.54 2.79 -15.99
N SER A 153 -15.34 3.72 -16.52
CA SER A 153 -15.05 4.47 -17.73
C SER A 153 -14.45 5.83 -17.35
N GLN A 154 -13.16 5.81 -17.00
CA GLN A 154 -12.43 7.03 -16.67
C GLN A 154 -12.45 8.01 -17.84
N SER A 155 -12.74 9.28 -17.53
CA SER A 155 -12.47 10.39 -18.43
C SER A 155 -10.99 10.44 -18.81
N ILE A 156 -10.66 11.13 -19.90
CA ILE A 156 -9.27 11.32 -20.33
C ILE A 156 -8.44 11.92 -19.19
N THR A 157 -8.98 12.90 -18.46
CA THR A 157 -8.31 13.48 -17.29
C THR A 157 -8.01 12.42 -16.23
N GLU A 158 -9.02 11.64 -15.82
CA GLU A 158 -8.86 10.62 -14.77
C GLU A 158 -7.86 9.53 -15.16
N LYS A 159 -7.72 9.19 -16.45
CA LYS A 159 -6.69 8.24 -16.91
C LYS A 159 -5.25 8.68 -16.57
N PHE A 160 -5.03 9.99 -16.42
CA PHE A 160 -3.71 10.58 -16.14
C PHE A 160 -3.62 11.30 -14.80
N THR A 161 -4.70 11.35 -14.01
CA THR A 161 -4.71 11.97 -12.69
C THR A 161 -5.11 11.00 -11.58
N ALA A 162 -5.98 10.03 -11.83
CA ALA A 162 -6.35 9.04 -10.82
C ALA A 162 -5.18 8.08 -10.57
N THR A 163 -4.81 7.95 -9.31
CA THR A 163 -3.72 7.07 -8.82
C THR A 163 -4.28 5.90 -8.02
N GLN A 164 -5.55 5.97 -7.61
CA GLN A 164 -6.23 4.94 -6.83
C GLN A 164 -7.65 4.68 -7.38
N ASP A 165 -8.13 3.44 -7.16
CA ASP A 165 -9.51 3.01 -7.48
C ASP A 165 -10.43 3.06 -6.27
N LEU A 166 -9.79 2.94 -5.12
CA LEU A 166 -10.40 2.86 -3.82
C LEU A 166 -10.51 4.27 -3.26
N ASN A 167 -11.65 4.62 -2.67
CA ASN A 167 -11.73 5.82 -1.84
C ASN A 167 -10.87 5.65 -0.57
N ILE A 168 -10.79 6.67 0.27
CA ILE A 168 -9.89 6.66 1.42
C ILE A 168 -10.28 5.59 2.43
N MET A 169 -11.57 5.42 2.72
CA MET A 169 -12.03 4.32 3.57
C MET A 169 -11.59 2.97 3.00
N GLU A 170 -11.84 2.69 1.73
CA GLU A 170 -11.49 1.43 1.08
C GLU A 170 -9.97 1.17 1.08
N GLN A 171 -9.13 2.20 0.88
CA GLN A 171 -7.68 2.08 0.99
C GLN A 171 -7.26 1.68 2.42
N LEU A 172 -7.88 2.27 3.44
CA LEU A 172 -7.61 1.96 4.85
C LEU A 172 -8.10 0.55 5.21
N ILE A 173 -9.27 0.13 4.74
CA ILE A 173 -9.79 -1.23 4.89
C ILE A 173 -8.89 -2.25 4.16
N ALA A 174 -8.35 -1.91 2.99
CA ALA A 174 -7.39 -2.75 2.27
C ALA A 174 -6.05 -2.89 3.02
N GLY A 175 -5.73 -1.99 3.94
CA GLY A 175 -4.58 -2.08 4.84
C GLY A 175 -3.58 -0.91 4.76
N ALA A 176 -3.85 0.11 3.94
CA ALA A 176 -3.01 1.31 3.88
C ALA A 176 -2.94 1.99 5.25
N ARG A 177 -1.75 2.43 5.65
CA ARG A 177 -1.52 3.20 6.90
C ARG A 177 -0.65 4.43 6.69
N TYR A 178 -0.26 4.69 5.45
CA TYR A 178 0.33 5.95 5.01
C TYR A 178 -0.48 6.49 3.83
N LEU A 179 -0.88 7.76 3.92
CA LEU A 179 -1.62 8.46 2.87
C LEU A 179 -0.84 9.70 2.43
N ASP A 180 -0.47 9.75 1.14
CA ASP A 180 0.12 10.94 0.50
C ASP A 180 -1.00 11.86 0.02
N LEU A 181 -1.15 13.03 0.65
CA LEU A 181 -2.20 14.00 0.37
C LEU A 181 -1.58 15.28 -0.17
N ARG A 182 -2.11 15.78 -1.29
CA ARG A 182 -1.62 16.98 -1.99
C ARG A 182 -2.67 18.08 -1.97
N PRO A 183 -2.64 18.98 -0.97
CA PRO A 183 -3.70 19.96 -0.77
C PRO A 183 -3.67 21.08 -1.80
N ALA A 184 -4.84 21.54 -2.20
CA ALA A 184 -5.02 22.77 -2.93
C ALA A 184 -6.09 23.65 -2.27
N ILE A 185 -5.96 24.96 -2.45
CA ILE A 185 -7.00 25.92 -2.11
C ILE A 185 -7.73 26.29 -3.40
N LYS A 186 -9.03 26.00 -3.44
CA LYS A 186 -9.94 26.46 -4.49
C LYS A 186 -10.70 27.66 -3.98
N ILE A 187 -10.59 28.78 -4.69
CA ILE A 187 -11.32 30.01 -4.37
C ILE A 187 -12.51 30.09 -5.32
N GLY A 188 -13.71 29.80 -4.81
CA GLY A 188 -14.99 30.06 -5.46
C GLY A 188 -15.75 31.15 -4.70
N ASP A 189 -17.06 30.94 -4.48
CA ASP A 189 -17.86 31.79 -3.57
C ASP A 189 -17.39 31.67 -2.11
N GLN A 190 -16.79 30.52 -1.77
CA GLN A 190 -16.15 30.25 -0.49
C GLN A 190 -14.77 29.60 -0.72
N LEU A 191 -13.92 29.64 0.30
CA LEU A 191 -12.64 28.94 0.31
C LEU A 191 -12.88 27.45 0.61
N GLU A 192 -12.38 26.59 -0.27
CA GLU A 192 -12.46 25.14 -0.12
C GLU A 192 -11.08 24.50 -0.22
N TYR A 193 -10.83 23.48 0.61
CA TYR A 193 -9.66 22.63 0.49
C TYR A 193 -9.97 21.40 -0.36
N TRP A 194 -9.08 21.10 -1.30
CA TRP A 194 -9.20 19.99 -2.24
C TRP A 194 -7.93 19.15 -2.26
N ILE A 195 -8.03 17.92 -2.76
CA ILE A 195 -6.88 17.12 -3.19
C ILE A 195 -6.62 17.38 -4.68
N CYS A 196 -5.34 17.43 -5.04
CA CYS A 196 -4.90 17.63 -6.42
C CYS A 196 -3.93 16.58 -6.93
N HIS A 197 -3.95 16.39 -8.24
CA HIS A 197 -2.87 15.76 -8.98
C HIS A 197 -2.30 16.76 -9.97
N GLY A 198 -1.14 17.35 -9.65
CA GLY A 198 -0.65 18.53 -10.36
C GLY A 198 -1.67 19.67 -10.24
N SER A 199 -2.13 20.20 -11.37
CA SER A 199 -3.12 21.29 -11.44
C SER A 199 -4.58 20.83 -11.48
N PHE A 200 -4.86 19.52 -11.36
CA PHE A 200 -6.22 18.98 -11.44
C PHE A 200 -6.81 18.77 -10.05
N PHE A 201 -7.96 19.38 -9.78
CA PHE A 201 -8.78 19.09 -8.60
C PHE A 201 -9.42 17.70 -8.73
N MET A 202 -9.33 16.90 -7.68
CA MET A 202 -9.77 15.50 -7.70
C MET A 202 -10.96 15.28 -6.77
N ASN A 203 -10.71 15.19 -5.47
CA ASN A 203 -11.74 15.01 -4.44
C ASN A 203 -11.64 16.13 -3.40
N THR A 204 -12.73 16.39 -2.69
CA THR A 204 -12.73 17.39 -1.63
C THR A 204 -11.86 16.91 -0.46
N MET A 205 -11.22 17.85 0.24
CA MET A 205 -10.47 17.50 1.45
C MET A 205 -11.39 16.99 2.55
N ASP A 206 -12.62 17.52 2.66
CA ASP A 206 -13.55 17.11 3.70
C ASP A 206 -13.93 15.63 3.60
N ASP A 207 -14.26 15.13 2.39
CA ASP A 207 -14.57 13.71 2.17
C ASP A 207 -13.41 12.82 2.60
N VAL A 208 -12.19 13.20 2.22
CA VAL A 208 -10.95 12.47 2.55
C VAL A 208 -10.71 12.42 4.06
N LEU A 209 -10.83 13.56 4.75
CA LEU A 209 -10.58 13.61 6.19
C LEU A 209 -11.70 12.98 7.02
N ASP A 210 -12.95 13.01 6.54
CA ASP A 210 -14.07 12.34 7.20
C ASP A 210 -13.96 10.81 7.15
N ASP A 211 -13.51 10.25 6.02
CA ASP A 211 -13.19 8.81 5.92
C ASP A 211 -12.09 8.41 6.93
N ILE A 212 -11.00 9.19 7.00
CA ILE A 212 -9.88 8.94 7.94
C ILE A 212 -10.38 9.00 9.38
N LYS A 213 -11.14 10.04 9.73
CA LYS A 213 -11.67 10.22 11.08
C LYS A 213 -12.58 9.06 11.45
N THR A 214 -13.48 8.68 10.55
CA THR A 214 -14.40 7.54 10.73
C THR A 214 -13.62 6.24 10.93
N PHE A 215 -12.55 6.00 10.18
CA PHE A 215 -11.71 4.83 10.36
C PHE A 215 -11.01 4.81 11.73
N ILE A 216 -10.47 5.96 12.17
CA ILE A 216 -9.74 6.08 13.45
C ILE A 216 -10.65 5.88 14.67
N ILE A 217 -11.92 6.29 14.61
CA ILE A 217 -12.86 6.08 15.72
C ILE A 217 -13.35 4.62 15.84
N HIS A 218 -13.29 3.84 14.75
CA HIS A 218 -13.73 2.44 14.72
C HIS A 218 -12.59 1.43 14.86
N THR A 219 -11.33 1.88 14.85
CA THR A 219 -10.16 1.01 14.90
C THR A 219 -9.10 1.51 15.88
N GLN A 220 -8.20 0.60 16.25
CA GLN A 220 -7.00 0.93 17.05
C GLN A 220 -5.78 1.23 16.17
N GLU A 221 -5.98 1.50 14.89
CA GLU A 221 -4.89 1.61 13.94
C GLU A 221 -4.23 2.99 13.95
N ILE A 222 -2.95 3.02 13.59
CA ILE A 222 -2.17 4.25 13.49
C ILE A 222 -2.08 4.64 12.02
N VAL A 223 -2.49 5.85 11.67
CA VAL A 223 -2.44 6.36 10.29
C VAL A 223 -1.48 7.54 10.19
N ILE A 224 -0.60 7.49 9.18
CA ILE A 224 0.32 8.57 8.83
C ILE A 224 -0.28 9.35 7.66
N LEU A 225 -0.58 10.61 7.88
CA LEU A 225 -1.02 11.55 6.84
C LEU A 225 0.19 12.38 6.42
N SER A 226 0.53 12.37 5.15
CA SER A 226 1.60 13.21 4.61
C SER A 226 1.00 14.31 3.73
N PHE A 227 1.05 15.55 4.20
CA PHE A 227 0.68 16.71 3.39
C PHE A 227 1.91 17.30 2.71
N LYS A 228 1.91 17.28 1.37
CA LYS A 228 3.07 17.65 0.56
C LYS A 228 2.67 18.33 -0.75
N GLU A 229 3.67 18.95 -1.40
CA GLU A 229 3.64 19.69 -2.68
C GLU A 229 2.80 20.96 -2.66
N PHE A 230 1.64 20.94 -2.01
CA PHE A 230 0.71 22.07 -1.92
C PHE A 230 0.52 22.76 -3.30
N PRO A 231 0.15 22.01 -4.35
CA PRO A 231 0.32 22.42 -5.75
C PRO A 231 -0.41 23.71 -6.14
N MET A 232 -1.47 24.09 -5.43
CA MET A 232 -2.26 25.27 -5.77
C MET A 232 -2.76 26.03 -4.53
N GLY A 233 -2.66 27.35 -4.56
CA GLY A 233 -3.33 28.26 -3.62
C GLY A 233 -2.62 28.48 -2.28
N PHE A 234 -1.66 27.65 -1.89
CA PHE A 234 -0.80 27.85 -0.72
C PHE A 234 0.39 28.76 -1.06
N LYS A 235 0.19 30.07 -1.05
CA LYS A 235 1.22 31.05 -1.46
C LYS A 235 1.93 31.67 -0.27
N GLU A 236 1.22 31.85 0.83
CA GLU A 236 1.70 32.56 2.02
C GLU A 236 1.78 31.63 3.24
N GLU A 237 2.59 31.98 4.25
CA GLU A 237 2.64 31.23 5.52
C GLU A 237 1.25 31.14 6.17
N ALA A 238 0.43 32.20 6.05
CA ALA A 238 -0.93 32.24 6.56
C ALA A 238 -1.84 31.14 5.99
N ASP A 239 -1.68 30.76 4.71
CA ASP A 239 -2.47 29.70 4.07
C ASP A 239 -2.20 28.34 4.75
N HIS A 240 -0.93 28.07 5.03
CA HIS A 240 -0.50 26.88 5.75
C HIS A 240 -1.00 26.88 7.20
N LEU A 241 -0.94 28.02 7.90
CA LEU A 241 -1.42 28.13 9.27
C LEU A 241 -2.93 27.91 9.37
N ASN A 242 -3.69 28.48 8.44
CA ASN A 242 -5.14 28.27 8.36
C ASN A 242 -5.47 26.80 8.08
N PHE A 243 -4.73 26.15 7.19
CA PHE A 243 -4.91 24.73 6.91
C PHE A 243 -4.55 23.84 8.10
N ILE A 244 -3.45 24.15 8.83
CA ILE A 244 -3.09 23.46 10.07
C ILE A 244 -4.22 23.56 11.11
N GLN A 245 -4.80 24.74 11.29
CA GLN A 245 -5.94 24.93 12.21
C GLN A 245 -7.17 24.13 11.76
N TYR A 246 -7.44 24.10 10.44
CA TYR A 246 -8.50 23.27 9.87
C TYR A 246 -8.29 21.78 10.17
N LEU A 247 -7.06 21.25 10.00
CA LEU A 247 -6.73 19.86 10.34
C LEU A 247 -6.87 19.56 11.83
N GLU A 248 -6.37 20.44 12.70
CA GLU A 248 -6.48 20.29 14.15
C GLU A 248 -7.94 20.29 14.62
N LYS A 249 -8.78 21.12 14.02
CA LYS A 249 -10.23 21.13 14.27
C LYS A 249 -10.90 19.85 13.78
N LYS A 250 -10.59 19.40 12.55
CA LYS A 250 -11.19 18.21 11.94
C LYS A 250 -10.89 16.94 12.76
N PHE A 251 -9.63 16.75 13.16
CA PHE A 251 -9.14 15.59 13.90
C PHE A 251 -9.03 15.80 15.41
N ASN A 252 -9.77 16.76 15.98
CA ASN A 252 -9.70 17.12 17.39
C ASN A 252 -9.59 15.88 18.31
N GLY A 253 -8.53 15.82 19.11
CA GLY A 253 -8.26 14.72 20.04
C GLY A 253 -7.57 13.47 19.45
N HIS A 254 -7.34 13.39 18.13
CA HIS A 254 -6.75 12.20 17.49
C HIS A 254 -5.31 12.42 16.98
N LEU A 255 -4.82 13.65 16.93
CA LEU A 255 -3.48 13.99 16.42
C LEU A 255 -2.37 13.71 17.44
N VAL A 256 -1.38 12.92 17.02
CA VAL A 256 -0.20 12.59 17.83
C VAL A 256 0.70 13.81 17.99
N THR A 257 0.96 14.19 19.24
CA THR A 257 1.89 15.28 19.56
C THR A 257 3.33 14.87 19.23
N ARG A 258 4.04 15.74 18.51
CA ARG A 258 5.47 15.63 18.20
C ARG A 258 6.30 15.62 19.49
N ILE A 259 7.20 14.64 19.58
CA ILE A 259 8.18 14.52 20.67
C ILE A 259 9.54 15.12 20.26
N SER A 260 10.40 15.42 21.24
CA SER A 260 11.72 16.03 21.00
C SER A 260 12.64 15.15 20.15
N LYS A 261 12.67 13.84 20.43
CA LYS A 261 13.38 12.85 19.61
C LYS A 261 12.49 12.38 18.46
N LEU A 262 12.54 13.14 17.36
CA LEU A 262 11.73 12.87 16.17
C LEU A 262 11.86 11.41 15.72
N TRP A 263 10.71 10.80 15.42
CA TRP A 263 10.57 9.44 14.89
C TRP A 263 11.09 8.31 15.80
N GLU A 264 11.46 8.62 17.04
CA GLU A 264 11.83 7.62 18.06
C GLU A 264 10.62 7.07 18.82
N ILE A 265 9.41 7.53 18.49
CA ILE A 265 8.15 7.09 19.09
C ILE A 265 7.83 5.64 18.70
N THR A 266 7.36 4.85 19.66
CA THR A 266 6.94 3.47 19.43
C THR A 266 5.44 3.36 19.13
N PHE A 267 5.02 2.25 18.53
CA PHE A 267 3.60 1.93 18.37
C PHE A 267 2.87 1.91 19.73
N GLY A 268 3.51 1.34 20.76
CA GLY A 268 2.98 1.27 22.12
C GLY A 268 2.82 2.63 22.79
N ASP A 269 3.70 3.59 22.51
CA ASP A 269 3.54 4.96 23.00
C ASP A 269 2.29 5.60 22.40
N ILE A 270 2.08 5.46 21.10
CA ILE A 270 0.94 6.04 20.39
C ILE A 270 -0.39 5.44 20.85
N TRP A 271 -0.46 4.11 20.95
CA TRP A 271 -1.66 3.43 21.47
C TRP A 271 -2.03 3.86 22.89
N ARG A 272 -1.04 4.20 23.72
CA ARG A 272 -1.26 4.64 25.11
C ARG A 272 -1.78 6.08 25.20
N LEU A 273 -1.46 6.91 24.21
CA LEU A 273 -1.89 8.31 24.13
C LEU A 273 -3.31 8.47 23.59
N ASP A 274 -3.89 7.42 23.00
CA ASP A 274 -5.20 7.42 22.31
C ASP A 274 -5.31 8.42 21.14
N THR A 275 -4.22 9.11 20.82
CA THR A 275 -4.03 9.87 19.58
C THR A 275 -3.39 8.96 18.56
N ARG A 276 -3.99 8.71 17.40
CA ARG A 276 -3.54 7.70 16.42
C ARG A 276 -3.21 8.23 15.02
N ILE A 277 -3.31 9.55 14.82
CA ILE A 277 -3.01 10.20 13.55
C ILE A 277 -1.67 10.94 13.65
N LEU A 278 -0.68 10.51 12.87
CA LEU A 278 0.60 11.20 12.70
C LEU A 278 0.55 12.06 11.44
N VAL A 279 0.69 13.38 11.58
CA VAL A 279 0.65 14.29 10.44
C VAL A 279 2.06 14.75 10.08
N SER A 280 2.61 14.20 8.99
CA SER A 280 3.80 14.71 8.31
C SER A 280 3.42 15.91 7.46
N TYR A 281 4.05 17.07 7.67
CA TYR A 281 3.72 18.32 6.99
C TYR A 281 4.97 18.91 6.32
N ASP A 282 5.02 18.89 4.99
CA ASP A 282 6.20 19.26 4.20
C ASP A 282 6.28 20.77 3.91
N ASN A 283 6.24 21.58 4.98
CA ASN A 283 6.43 23.03 4.95
C ASN A 283 6.81 23.53 6.35
N ASN A 284 7.66 24.56 6.45
CA ASN A 284 8.17 25.09 7.73
C ASN A 284 7.09 25.52 8.75
N ALA A 285 5.85 25.78 8.32
CA ALA A 285 4.71 26.02 9.20
C ALA A 285 4.47 24.88 10.21
N PHE A 286 4.96 23.65 9.94
CA PHE A 286 4.93 22.55 10.90
C PHE A 286 5.55 22.93 12.26
N ARG A 287 6.51 23.87 12.29
CA ARG A 287 7.17 24.33 13.52
C ARG A 287 6.23 25.10 14.45
N LYS A 288 5.15 25.66 13.91
CA LYS A 288 4.18 26.50 14.63
C LYS A 288 3.11 25.68 15.37
N SER A 289 3.01 24.37 15.09
CA SER A 289 2.16 23.44 15.83
C SER A 289 2.98 22.26 16.37
N SER A 290 2.63 21.80 17.58
CA SER A 290 3.18 20.56 18.14
C SER A 290 2.51 19.30 17.57
N LYS A 291 1.40 19.43 16.83
CA LYS A 291 0.67 18.31 16.21
C LYS A 291 1.15 17.97 14.80
N MET A 292 1.95 18.86 14.21
CA MET A 292 2.54 18.65 12.88
C MET A 292 3.97 18.12 13.02
N TRP A 293 4.29 17.04 12.34
CA TRP A 293 5.61 16.45 12.26
C TRP A 293 6.34 16.99 11.02
N PRO A 294 7.69 17.03 11.01
CA PRO A 294 8.42 17.41 9.81
C PRO A 294 8.06 16.48 8.64
N GLY A 295 8.14 16.99 7.42
CA GLY A 295 7.91 16.21 6.21
C GLY A 295 8.77 14.95 6.15
N ILE A 296 8.17 13.81 5.82
CA ILE A 296 8.89 12.57 5.53
C ILE A 296 9.40 12.62 4.08
N PRO A 297 10.71 12.44 3.84
CA PRO A 297 11.26 12.41 2.49
C PRO A 297 10.62 11.30 1.64
N GLN A 298 10.20 11.66 0.43
CA GLN A 298 9.68 10.73 -0.57
C GLN A 298 10.79 10.47 -1.59
N MET A 299 11.10 9.19 -1.80
CA MET A 299 12.08 8.71 -2.74
C MET A 299 11.39 8.41 -4.08
N TRP A 300 10.90 9.48 -4.70
CA TRP A 300 10.30 9.43 -6.02
C TRP A 300 11.38 9.64 -7.08
N GLY A 301 11.43 8.74 -8.07
CA GLY A 301 12.55 8.68 -9.00
C GLY A 301 12.33 9.39 -10.33
N ASP A 302 11.13 9.93 -10.59
CA ASP A 302 10.75 10.52 -11.89
C ASP A 302 11.13 9.63 -13.09
N ILE A 303 10.96 8.30 -12.92
CA ILE A 303 11.37 7.32 -13.92
C ILE A 303 10.27 7.16 -14.97
N HIS A 304 10.60 7.51 -16.22
CA HIS A 304 9.69 7.32 -17.35
C HIS A 304 9.55 5.82 -17.71
N PRO A 305 8.36 5.33 -18.14
CA PRO A 305 8.16 3.92 -18.52
C PRO A 305 9.15 3.40 -19.58
N SER A 306 9.62 4.27 -20.48
CA SER A 306 10.61 3.90 -21.51
C SER A 306 11.98 3.51 -20.95
N ALA A 307 12.33 3.94 -19.73
CA ALA A 307 13.54 3.51 -19.04
C ALA A 307 13.43 2.08 -18.48
N GLY A 308 12.19 1.57 -18.36
CA GLY A 308 11.90 0.20 -17.99
C GLY A 308 12.00 -0.12 -16.49
N LEU A 309 11.58 -1.34 -16.15
CA LEU A 309 11.49 -1.84 -14.77
C LEU A 309 12.85 -1.91 -14.06
N GLU A 310 13.93 -2.15 -14.79
CA GLU A 310 15.26 -2.24 -14.20
C GLU A 310 15.77 -0.88 -13.71
N ALA A 311 15.57 0.19 -14.47
CA ALA A 311 15.90 1.55 -14.05
C ALA A 311 15.15 1.93 -12.77
N LEU A 312 13.84 1.64 -12.74
CA LEU A 312 13.01 1.87 -11.57
C LEU A 312 13.51 1.07 -10.35
N ARG A 313 13.77 -0.23 -10.51
CA ARG A 313 14.32 -1.09 -9.44
C ARG A 313 15.66 -0.57 -8.91
N ASN A 314 16.55 -0.14 -9.80
CA ASN A 314 17.87 0.36 -9.42
C ASN A 314 17.78 1.67 -8.65
N HIS A 315 16.88 2.58 -9.03
CA HIS A 315 16.59 3.78 -8.26
C HIS A 315 16.12 3.44 -6.84
N LEU A 316 15.13 2.55 -6.71
CA LEU A 316 14.58 2.13 -5.42
C LEU A 316 15.64 1.51 -4.50
N LYS A 317 16.58 0.74 -5.07
CA LYS A 317 17.70 0.15 -4.33
C LYS A 317 18.61 1.21 -3.69
N ILE A 318 18.89 2.29 -4.40
CA ILE A 318 19.72 3.39 -3.89
C ILE A 318 18.95 4.18 -2.83
N ALA A 319 17.65 4.39 -3.07
CA ALA A 319 16.78 5.13 -2.17
C ALA A 319 16.64 4.51 -0.76
N ASP A 320 16.61 3.18 -0.67
CA ASP A 320 16.35 2.45 0.57
C ASP A 320 17.60 2.32 1.48
N ALA A 321 18.76 2.90 1.12
CA ALA A 321 20.05 2.58 1.75
C ALA A 321 20.27 3.03 3.22
N SER A 322 19.29 3.61 3.93
CA SER A 322 19.52 4.15 5.30
C SER A 322 18.27 4.23 6.19
N PHE A 323 18.47 3.92 7.49
CA PHE A 323 17.46 3.90 8.57
C PHE A 323 17.40 5.16 9.46
N ILE A 324 18.20 6.18 9.17
CA ILE A 324 18.39 7.29 10.12
C ILE A 324 17.05 8.03 10.36
N PHE A 325 16.28 8.25 9.29
CA PHE A 325 14.98 8.89 9.28
C PHE A 325 13.97 8.03 8.50
N PRO A 326 12.65 8.13 8.81
CA PRO A 326 11.64 7.50 7.97
C PRO A 326 11.74 8.04 6.54
N LYS A 327 11.40 7.17 5.59
CA LYS A 327 11.38 7.49 4.16
C LYS A 327 10.23 6.75 3.51
N VAL A 328 9.71 7.34 2.45
CA VAL A 328 8.66 6.78 1.63
C VAL A 328 9.23 6.38 0.30
N SER A 329 9.21 5.09 0.00
CA SER A 329 9.57 4.58 -1.30
C SER A 329 8.37 4.67 -2.25
N MET A 330 8.59 5.21 -3.45
CA MET A 330 7.54 5.53 -4.43
C MET A 330 7.82 4.76 -5.75
N PRO A 331 7.42 3.48 -5.85
CA PRO A 331 7.77 2.59 -6.94
C PRO A 331 6.83 2.68 -8.16
N GLN A 332 6.44 3.89 -8.56
CA GLN A 332 5.60 4.16 -9.73
C GLN A 332 6.41 4.79 -10.88
N PHE A 333 5.96 4.54 -12.11
CA PHE A 333 6.46 5.28 -13.27
C PHE A 333 5.84 6.68 -13.33
N THR A 334 6.57 7.62 -13.93
CA THR A 334 6.13 9.00 -14.08
C THR A 334 6.00 9.35 -15.56
N LEU A 335 4.84 9.87 -15.96
CA LEU A 335 4.61 10.36 -17.32
C LEU A 335 4.93 11.84 -17.40
N ASP A 336 5.67 12.25 -18.42
CA ASP A 336 5.86 13.66 -18.73
C ASP A 336 4.64 14.26 -19.46
N ALA A 337 4.57 15.59 -19.52
CA ALA A 337 3.44 16.30 -20.12
C ALA A 337 3.24 15.98 -21.61
N ILE A 338 4.32 15.73 -22.36
CA ILE A 338 4.25 15.41 -23.80
C ILE A 338 3.67 14.01 -23.97
N THR A 339 4.11 13.05 -23.17
CA THR A 339 3.60 11.68 -23.17
C THR A 339 2.12 11.66 -22.77
N ILE A 340 1.72 12.41 -21.74
CA ILE A 340 0.31 12.57 -21.35
C ILE A 340 -0.52 13.14 -22.52
N ALA A 341 -0.08 14.24 -23.13
CA ALA A 341 -0.80 14.86 -24.24
C ALA A 341 -0.94 13.90 -25.45
N SER A 342 0.14 13.19 -25.79
CA SER A 342 0.15 12.23 -26.90
C SER A 342 -0.85 11.09 -26.68
N HIS A 343 -0.88 10.50 -25.47
CA HIS A 343 -1.80 9.43 -25.15
C HIS A 343 -3.25 9.91 -24.98
N ALA A 344 -3.48 11.13 -24.51
CA ALA A 344 -4.81 11.74 -24.48
C ALA A 344 -5.39 11.93 -25.88
N ILE A 345 -4.56 12.37 -26.84
CA ILE A 345 -4.94 12.47 -28.26
C ILE A 345 -5.25 11.08 -28.81
N ALA A 346 -4.35 10.11 -28.62
CA ALA A 346 -4.56 8.73 -29.10
C ALA A 346 -5.87 8.14 -28.57
N ASP A 347 -6.17 8.33 -27.28
CA ASP A 347 -7.40 7.87 -26.64
C ASP A 347 -8.65 8.49 -27.27
N THR A 348 -8.62 9.80 -27.55
CA THR A 348 -9.72 10.54 -28.20
C THR A 348 -10.06 9.98 -29.57
N PHE A 349 -9.06 9.48 -30.30
CA PHE A 349 -9.23 8.89 -31.63
C PHE A 349 -9.40 7.36 -31.60
N GLY A 350 -9.59 6.76 -30.41
CA GLY A 350 -9.78 5.31 -30.25
C GLY A 350 -8.53 4.49 -30.60
N MET A 351 -7.36 5.11 -30.58
CA MET A 351 -6.07 4.47 -30.81
C MET A 351 -5.51 3.89 -29.51
N GLU A 352 -4.48 3.04 -29.60
CA GLU A 352 -3.83 2.51 -28.41
C GLU A 352 -3.26 3.64 -27.54
N SER A 353 -3.74 3.70 -26.30
CA SER A 353 -3.33 4.69 -25.29
C SER A 353 -2.82 3.99 -24.02
N THR A 354 -2.09 4.75 -23.20
CA THR A 354 -1.71 4.34 -21.85
C THR A 354 -2.49 5.15 -20.81
N SER A 355 -2.40 4.74 -19.56
CA SER A 355 -2.95 5.43 -18.39
C SER A 355 -2.09 5.12 -17.17
N LEU A 356 -2.21 5.92 -16.11
CA LEU A 356 -1.56 5.61 -14.83
C LEU A 356 -1.95 4.21 -14.34
N ARG A 357 -3.22 3.82 -14.54
CA ARG A 357 -3.73 2.48 -14.25
C ARG A 357 -2.99 1.38 -14.99
N ARG A 358 -2.75 1.56 -16.30
CA ARG A 358 -2.01 0.59 -17.11
C ARG A 358 -0.57 0.45 -16.61
N LEU A 359 0.07 1.56 -16.22
CA LEU A 359 1.42 1.55 -15.65
C LEU A 359 1.45 0.87 -14.28
N GLY A 360 0.46 1.15 -13.41
CA GLY A 360 0.26 0.48 -12.13
C GLY A 360 0.15 -1.03 -12.29
N ALA A 361 -0.63 -1.50 -13.27
CA ALA A 361 -0.77 -2.93 -13.57
C ALA A 361 0.54 -3.58 -14.04
N ILE A 362 1.35 -2.87 -14.83
CA ILE A 362 2.65 -3.36 -15.29
C ILE A 362 3.60 -3.54 -14.11
N VAL A 363 3.66 -2.58 -13.19
CA VAL A 363 4.65 -2.57 -12.10
C VAL A 363 4.19 -3.32 -10.84
N GLY A 364 2.88 -3.47 -10.62
CA GLY A 364 2.32 -3.90 -9.33
C GLY A 364 2.80 -5.28 -8.84
N HIS A 365 2.90 -6.26 -9.75
CA HIS A 365 3.42 -7.57 -9.41
C HIS A 365 4.93 -7.54 -9.14
N ASN A 366 5.69 -6.68 -9.85
CA ASN A 366 7.11 -6.48 -9.60
C ASN A 366 7.35 -5.81 -8.24
N ILE A 367 6.53 -4.85 -7.83
CA ILE A 367 6.58 -4.23 -6.48
C ILE A 367 6.48 -5.32 -5.43
N THR A 368 5.46 -6.18 -5.52
CA THR A 368 5.24 -7.29 -4.59
C THR A 368 6.50 -8.14 -4.47
N GLN A 369 7.10 -8.51 -5.61
CA GLN A 369 8.31 -9.30 -5.65
C GLN A 369 9.53 -8.56 -5.06
N TRP A 370 9.80 -7.33 -5.48
CA TRP A 370 10.99 -6.57 -5.08
C TRP A 370 11.01 -6.28 -3.59
N TYR A 371 9.87 -5.87 -3.03
CA TYR A 371 9.78 -5.61 -1.59
C TYR A 371 9.78 -6.87 -0.75
N ASN A 372 9.41 -8.00 -1.34
CA ASN A 372 9.51 -9.27 -0.65
C ASN A 372 10.91 -9.88 -0.68
N GLU A 373 11.66 -9.67 -1.76
CA GLU A 373 12.90 -10.40 -2.04
C GLU A 373 14.18 -9.55 -1.92
N ILE A 374 14.08 -8.23 -2.12
CA ILE A 374 15.24 -7.35 -2.24
C ILE A 374 15.24 -6.29 -1.14
N PHE A 375 14.12 -5.56 -1.00
CA PHE A 375 14.04 -4.38 -0.12
C PHE A 375 13.49 -4.70 1.28
N PHE A 376 13.05 -5.95 1.48
CA PHE A 376 12.35 -6.41 2.68
C PHE A 376 13.05 -6.19 4.01
N ARG A 377 14.35 -5.87 4.05
CA ARG A 377 15.11 -5.80 5.31
C ARG A 377 14.97 -4.44 5.99
N ILE A 378 14.90 -3.36 5.21
CA ILE A 378 15.09 -2.00 5.72
C ILE A 378 14.02 -1.00 5.28
N THR A 379 13.19 -1.37 4.29
CA THR A 379 12.06 -0.55 3.84
C THR A 379 11.19 -0.08 5.00
N ASN A 380 10.94 1.23 5.06
CA ASN A 380 9.99 1.83 6.01
C ASN A 380 8.60 1.98 5.38
N ILE A 381 8.32 3.06 4.65
CA ILE A 381 7.02 3.25 4.01
C ILE A 381 7.13 2.93 2.52
N VAL A 382 6.12 2.26 1.95
CA VAL A 382 5.98 2.09 0.50
C VAL A 382 4.62 2.62 0.08
N ALA A 383 4.61 3.69 -0.69
CA ALA A 383 3.40 4.31 -1.20
C ALA A 383 3.29 4.02 -2.70
N VAL A 384 2.24 3.30 -3.10
CA VAL A 384 2.06 2.80 -4.47
C VAL A 384 0.85 3.45 -5.14
N ASP A 385 0.85 3.49 -6.46
CA ASP A 385 -0.40 3.64 -7.23
C ASP A 385 -1.17 2.31 -7.20
N TYR A 386 -2.50 2.39 -7.08
CA TYR A 386 -3.42 1.25 -7.08
C TYR A 386 -3.03 0.16 -6.06
N ILE A 387 -3.19 0.44 -4.77
CA ILE A 387 -2.68 -0.41 -3.68
C ILE A 387 -3.12 -1.87 -3.76
N ASP A 388 -4.37 -2.10 -4.12
CA ASP A 388 -5.02 -3.40 -4.30
C ASP A 388 -4.54 -4.14 -5.56
N GLY A 389 -3.96 -3.40 -6.51
CA GLY A 389 -3.18 -3.87 -7.66
C GLY A 389 -1.81 -4.47 -7.30
N THR A 390 -1.46 -4.53 -6.01
CA THR A 390 -0.19 -5.05 -5.51
C THR A 390 -0.41 -5.94 -4.27
N GLY A 391 0.50 -6.85 -4.00
CA GLY A 391 0.56 -7.60 -2.74
C GLY A 391 1.29 -6.86 -1.62
N ILE A 392 1.51 -5.54 -1.72
CA ILE A 392 2.40 -4.81 -0.81
C ILE A 392 1.93 -4.81 0.64
N VAL A 393 0.61 -4.82 0.86
CA VAL A 393 0.01 -4.90 2.21
C VAL A 393 0.40 -6.21 2.87
N GLU A 394 0.18 -7.33 2.19
CA GLU A 394 0.54 -8.67 2.69
C GLU A 394 2.05 -8.79 2.95
N VAL A 395 2.87 -8.28 2.03
CA VAL A 395 4.33 -8.22 2.19
C VAL A 395 4.71 -7.44 3.44
N ALA A 396 4.11 -6.26 3.67
CA ALA A 396 4.40 -5.43 4.82
C ALA A 396 3.99 -6.11 6.14
N ILE A 397 2.79 -6.70 6.20
CA ILE A 397 2.27 -7.43 7.36
C ILE A 397 3.16 -8.63 7.70
N GLU A 398 3.52 -9.46 6.71
CA GLU A 398 4.39 -10.61 6.92
C GLU A 398 5.80 -10.19 7.35
N TRP A 399 6.37 -9.15 6.73
CA TRP A 399 7.72 -8.71 7.07
C TRP A 399 7.84 -7.98 8.40
N ASN A 400 6.82 -7.24 8.84
CA ASN A 400 6.80 -6.72 10.22
C ASN A 400 6.85 -7.87 11.23
N SER A 401 6.05 -8.90 11.03
CA SER A 401 6.07 -10.10 11.88
C SER A 401 7.45 -10.76 11.88
N ARG A 402 8.07 -10.94 10.71
CA ARG A 402 9.40 -11.57 10.59
C ARG A 402 10.52 -10.73 11.19
N ARG A 403 10.61 -9.44 10.83
CA ARG A 403 11.68 -8.51 11.27
C ARG A 403 11.72 -8.35 12.78
N PHE A 404 10.56 -8.31 13.41
CA PHE A 404 10.42 -8.07 14.85
C PHE A 404 10.23 -9.36 15.67
N SER A 405 10.24 -10.52 15.02
CA SER A 405 10.26 -11.81 15.70
C SER A 405 11.66 -12.17 16.23
N LEU A 406 11.70 -13.12 17.16
CA LEU A 406 12.94 -13.76 17.62
C LEU A 406 13.63 -14.62 16.54
N CYS A 407 12.97 -14.85 15.40
CA CYS A 407 13.50 -15.60 14.25
C CYS A 407 14.00 -14.69 13.10
N SER A 408 14.16 -13.38 13.33
CA SER A 408 14.48 -12.42 12.26
C SER A 408 15.74 -12.78 11.45
N ASN A 409 16.84 -13.13 12.13
CA ASN A 409 18.09 -13.55 11.48
C ASN A 409 17.94 -14.81 10.63
N TYR A 410 17.11 -15.75 11.06
CA TYR A 410 16.80 -16.96 10.29
C TYR A 410 16.12 -16.60 8.96
N PHE A 411 15.09 -15.75 9.00
CA PHE A 411 14.42 -15.28 7.79
C PHE A 411 15.38 -14.52 6.86
N PHE A 412 16.23 -13.64 7.40
CA PHE A 412 17.22 -12.90 6.61
C PHE A 412 18.23 -13.82 5.93
N THR A 413 18.70 -14.84 6.64
CA THR A 413 19.68 -15.80 6.11
C THR A 413 19.08 -16.63 4.98
N LEU A 414 17.82 -17.08 5.13
CA LEU A 414 17.12 -17.84 4.10
C LEU A 414 16.91 -17.04 2.81
N MET A 415 16.55 -15.76 2.92
CA MET A 415 16.35 -14.91 1.74
C MET A 415 17.68 -14.60 1.04
N ASN A 416 18.75 -14.33 1.79
CA ASN A 416 20.05 -13.98 1.21
C ASN A 416 20.72 -15.13 0.46
N LYS A 417 20.60 -16.37 0.95
CA LYS A 417 21.19 -17.56 0.29
C LYS A 417 20.63 -17.84 -1.11
N ASN A 418 19.48 -17.28 -1.45
CA ASN A 418 18.80 -17.54 -2.72
C ASN A 418 18.84 -16.33 -3.67
N ASN A 419 19.48 -15.22 -3.26
CA ASN A 419 19.72 -14.04 -4.08
C ASN A 419 21.17 -13.98 -4.63
N THR A 420 22.01 -14.95 -4.23
CA THR A 420 23.31 -15.30 -4.82
C THR A 420 23.14 -16.55 -5.66
#